data_AF-A0AAD6DL98-F1
#
_entry.id   AF-A0AAD6DL98-F1
#
_cell.length_a   1.000
_cell.length_b   1.000
_cell.length_c   1.000
_cell.angle_alpha   90.00
_cell.angle_beta   90.00
_cell.angle_gamma   90.00
#
_symmetry.space_group_name_H-M   'P 1'
#
loop_
_entity.id
_entity.type
_entity.pdbx_description
1 polymer ?
#
loop_
_entity_poly.entity_id
_entity_poly.type
_entity_poly.pdbx_seq_one_letter_code
_entity_poly.pdbx_strand_id
1 'polypeptide(L)'
;MFSTILSEGKFDTVVSAFGPPLQDLKMVYRVGVEGHNSIKMAALQSSYRGPLIIIGGAGSLYYGKGVQLCDDDLFAYHHWYQWPDVHLDYMAIRMFDHSQRGFGMFIRGFKWARSNYENPGWFSWVTRPFAWYLLRTGKTTLTDPDALGLIFCSRVALTMWEGVKEIQWSFLSPPWQLRDKGIRTGQYELLVDDSAGSAEAGIHNGIYNEDMAVAIVDEVENNKLTHKHWTCTGPVGLKEW
;
A
#
# COMPACT_ATOMS: atom_id res chain seq x y z
N MET A 1 -8.24 -11.45 29.96
CA MET A 1 -9.18 -10.34 29.79
C MET A 1 -9.98 -10.66 28.54
N PHE A 2 -11.21 -11.14 28.70
CA PHE A 2 -12.04 -11.59 27.57
C PHE A 2 -12.43 -10.39 26.72
N SER A 3 -12.15 -10.43 25.43
CA SER A 3 -12.58 -9.38 24.50
C SER A 3 -14.11 -9.33 24.50
N THR A 4 -14.68 -8.16 24.76
CA THR A 4 -16.10 -7.93 24.59
C THR A 4 -16.38 -7.87 23.10
N ILE A 5 -17.15 -8.83 22.59
CA ILE A 5 -17.67 -8.80 21.22
C ILE A 5 -18.62 -7.61 21.13
N LEU A 6 -18.27 -6.59 20.34
CA LEU A 6 -19.01 -5.33 20.22
C LEU A 6 -20.25 -5.42 19.31
N SER A 7 -20.47 -6.56 18.66
CA SER A 7 -21.58 -6.79 17.72
C SER A 7 -21.93 -8.28 17.68
N GLU A 8 -23.20 -8.61 17.97
CA GLU A 8 -23.81 -9.92 17.67
C GLU A 8 -24.22 -10.05 16.19
N GLY A 9 -23.89 -9.04 15.37
CA GLY A 9 -24.47 -8.81 14.06
C GLY A 9 -24.19 -9.91 13.06
N LYS A 10 -25.26 -10.37 12.40
CA LYS A 10 -25.15 -11.01 11.09
C LYS A 10 -24.55 -9.98 10.14
N PHE A 11 -23.26 -10.10 9.85
CA PHE A 11 -22.60 -9.31 8.84
C PHE A 11 -22.79 -9.98 7.49
N ASP A 12 -23.07 -9.20 6.45
CA ASP A 12 -23.14 -9.71 5.08
C ASP A 12 -21.72 -9.87 4.52
N THR A 13 -20.87 -8.86 4.70
CA THR A 13 -19.46 -8.83 4.23
C THR A 13 -18.52 -8.38 5.36
N VAL A 14 -17.31 -8.97 5.43
CA VAL A 14 -16.23 -8.54 6.32
C VAL A 14 -15.12 -7.89 5.50
N VAL A 15 -14.66 -6.71 5.91
CA VAL A 15 -13.51 -6.02 5.30
C VAL A 15 -12.40 -5.88 6.32
N SER A 16 -11.23 -6.42 6.01
CA SER A 16 -10.03 -6.35 6.84
C SER A 16 -9.04 -5.35 6.26
N ALA A 17 -8.98 -4.15 6.83
CA ALA A 17 -8.00 -3.11 6.52
C ALA A 17 -6.82 -3.09 7.52
N PHE A 18 -6.43 -4.25 8.03
CA PHE A 18 -5.35 -4.36 9.00
C PHE A 18 -4.01 -4.00 8.35
N GLY A 19 -3.30 -3.04 8.96
CA GLY A 19 -1.93 -2.70 8.62
C GLY A 19 -1.07 -2.64 9.89
N PRO A 20 0.16 -3.19 9.89
CA PRO A 20 1.02 -3.16 11.06
C PRO A 20 1.49 -1.73 11.39
N PRO A 21 1.71 -1.41 12.68
CA PRO A 21 2.26 -0.12 13.11
C PRO A 21 3.65 0.13 12.49
N LEU A 22 3.90 1.36 12.03
CA LEU A 22 5.16 1.75 11.39
C LEU A 22 6.18 2.38 12.36
N GLN A 23 5.87 2.43 13.66
CA GLN A 23 6.75 3.04 14.67
C GLN A 23 8.04 2.25 14.89
N ASP A 24 8.01 0.92 14.71
CA ASP A 24 9.16 0.04 14.82
C ASP A 24 9.27 -0.83 13.56
N LEU A 25 10.07 -0.37 12.60
CA LEU A 25 10.29 -1.07 11.33
C LEU A 25 10.89 -2.46 11.52
N LYS A 26 11.66 -2.71 12.59
CA LYS A 26 12.22 -4.05 12.85
C LYS A 26 11.15 -5.07 13.19
N MET A 27 10.06 -4.59 13.78
CA MET A 27 8.94 -5.43 14.22
C MET A 27 7.80 -5.47 13.20
N VAL A 28 7.80 -4.58 12.21
CA VAL A 28 6.68 -4.43 11.26
C VAL A 28 6.33 -5.75 10.56
N TYR A 29 7.36 -6.49 10.11
CA TYR A 29 7.16 -7.78 9.44
C TYR A 29 6.55 -8.80 10.41
N ARG A 30 7.12 -8.96 11.60
CA ARG A 30 6.63 -9.90 12.62
C ARG A 30 5.19 -9.58 13.01
N VAL A 31 4.90 -8.33 13.37
CA VAL A 31 3.56 -7.89 13.79
C VAL A 31 2.56 -8.05 12.63
N GLY A 32 2.97 -7.74 11.42
CA GLY A 32 2.15 -7.90 10.24
C GLY A 32 1.80 -9.37 9.96
N VAL A 33 2.79 -10.26 9.94
CA VAL A 33 2.60 -11.70 9.72
C VAL A 33 1.72 -12.32 10.80
N GLU A 34 1.99 -12.04 12.08
CA GLU A 34 1.18 -12.55 13.20
C GLU A 34 -0.25 -12.01 13.16
N GLY A 35 -0.41 -10.73 12.78
CA GLY A 35 -1.73 -10.09 12.64
C GLY A 35 -2.55 -10.70 11.51
N HIS A 36 -1.98 -10.84 10.31
CA HIS A 36 -2.67 -11.48 9.18
C HIS A 36 -2.97 -12.96 9.46
N ASN A 37 -2.07 -13.69 10.11
CA ASN A 37 -2.32 -15.07 10.53
C ASN A 37 -3.48 -15.14 11.53
N SER A 38 -3.51 -14.25 12.53
CA SER A 38 -4.60 -14.20 13.52
C SER A 38 -5.96 -13.93 12.86
N ILE A 39 -6.00 -13.03 11.88
CA ILE A 39 -7.21 -12.73 11.10
C ILE A 39 -7.65 -13.95 10.28
N LYS A 40 -6.72 -14.61 9.58
CA LYS A 40 -7.02 -15.85 8.83
C LYS A 40 -7.57 -16.94 9.75
N MET A 41 -6.92 -17.20 10.87
CA MET A 41 -7.35 -18.22 11.83
C MET A 41 -8.73 -17.90 12.41
N ALA A 42 -8.97 -16.64 12.79
CA ALA A 42 -10.28 -16.20 13.27
C ALA A 42 -11.36 -16.40 12.21
N ALA A 43 -11.08 -16.05 10.95
CA ALA A 43 -12.03 -16.22 9.85
C ALA A 43 -12.36 -17.71 9.61
N LEU A 44 -11.35 -18.58 9.57
CA LEU A 44 -11.54 -20.03 9.35
C LEU A 44 -12.28 -20.72 10.50
N GLN A 45 -12.04 -20.31 11.75
CA GLN A 45 -12.69 -20.85 12.94
C GLN A 45 -14.11 -20.30 13.14
N SER A 46 -14.42 -19.14 12.56
CA SER A 46 -15.74 -18.56 12.64
C SER A 46 -16.79 -19.38 11.89
N SER A 47 -18.05 -19.19 12.23
CA SER A 47 -19.20 -19.69 11.46
C SER A 47 -19.53 -18.82 10.23
N TYR A 48 -18.81 -17.72 10.02
CA TYR A 48 -19.06 -16.78 8.93
C TYR A 48 -18.65 -17.37 7.58
N ARG A 49 -19.51 -17.26 6.57
CA ARG A 49 -19.29 -17.79 5.21
C ARG A 49 -19.62 -16.80 4.10
N GLY A 50 -19.83 -15.52 4.45
CA GLY A 50 -19.99 -14.46 3.46
C GLY A 50 -18.64 -13.98 2.89
N PRO A 51 -18.66 -12.93 2.06
CA PRO A 51 -17.46 -12.37 1.45
C PRO A 51 -16.47 -11.77 2.46
N LEU A 52 -15.19 -12.05 2.27
CA LEU A 52 -14.10 -11.46 3.06
C LEU A 52 -13.16 -10.68 2.15
N ILE A 53 -13.13 -9.36 2.27
CA ILE A 53 -12.19 -8.52 1.52
C ILE A 53 -11.00 -8.23 2.43
N ILE A 54 -9.82 -8.69 2.04
CA ILE A 54 -8.56 -8.33 2.71
C ILE A 54 -7.92 -7.18 1.93
N ILE A 55 -7.70 -6.05 2.60
CA ILE A 55 -6.91 -4.94 2.05
C ILE A 55 -5.46 -5.15 2.48
N GLY A 56 -4.62 -5.46 1.52
CA GLY A 56 -3.18 -5.65 1.70
C GLY A 56 -2.40 -4.38 1.42
N GLY A 57 -1.22 -4.57 0.81
CA GLY A 57 -0.37 -3.48 0.35
C GLY A 57 0.08 -3.73 -1.08
N ALA A 58 0.60 -2.67 -1.71
CA ALA A 58 1.11 -2.73 -3.07
C ALA A 58 2.27 -3.74 -3.22
N GLY A 59 2.96 -4.09 -2.13
CA GLY A 59 4.05 -5.07 -2.14
C GLY A 59 3.72 -6.45 -2.70
N SER A 60 2.44 -6.83 -2.75
CA SER A 60 1.98 -8.09 -3.34
C SER A 60 1.62 -8.00 -4.83
N LEU A 61 1.61 -6.81 -5.43
CA LEU A 61 1.30 -6.61 -6.84
C LEU A 61 2.34 -7.28 -7.74
N TYR A 62 1.88 -7.91 -8.80
CA TYR A 62 2.74 -8.44 -9.86
C TYR A 62 3.03 -7.38 -10.92
N TYR A 63 4.26 -7.43 -11.44
CA TYR A 63 4.68 -6.69 -12.62
C TYR A 63 5.33 -7.63 -13.63
N GLY A 64 5.51 -7.16 -14.87
CA GLY A 64 5.83 -7.98 -16.04
C GLY A 64 6.83 -9.12 -15.79
N LYS A 65 6.56 -10.28 -16.40
CA LYS A 65 7.30 -11.55 -16.21
C LYS A 65 7.11 -12.21 -14.84
N GLY A 66 6.01 -11.93 -14.14
CA GLY A 66 5.61 -12.61 -12.92
C GLY A 66 6.45 -12.31 -11.70
N VAL A 67 7.15 -11.18 -11.71
CA VAL A 67 7.90 -10.70 -10.56
C VAL A 67 6.96 -9.90 -9.66
N GLN A 68 6.97 -10.17 -8.36
CA GLN A 68 6.22 -9.34 -7.42
C GLN A 68 7.01 -8.09 -7.05
N LEU A 69 6.30 -7.03 -6.73
CA LEU A 69 6.85 -5.74 -6.34
C LEU A 69 7.95 -5.84 -5.27
N CYS A 70 7.75 -6.74 -4.31
CA CYS A 70 8.64 -7.00 -3.20
C CYS A 70 9.91 -7.77 -3.55
N ASP A 71 10.02 -8.34 -4.77
CA ASP A 71 11.18 -9.12 -5.21
C ASP A 71 12.19 -8.30 -6.02
N ASP A 72 11.86 -7.05 -6.35
CA ASP A 72 12.84 -6.12 -6.90
C ASP A 72 13.52 -5.36 -5.74
N ASP A 73 14.77 -5.75 -5.47
CA ASP A 73 15.61 -5.20 -4.39
C ASP A 73 15.80 -3.68 -4.46
N LEU A 74 15.66 -3.09 -5.66
CA LEU A 74 15.76 -1.65 -5.86
C LEU A 74 14.40 -0.99 -6.05
N PHE A 75 13.32 -1.77 -6.07
CA PHE A 75 11.96 -1.34 -6.36
C PHE A 75 11.58 -0.13 -5.51
N ALA A 76 11.75 -0.26 -4.19
CA ALA A 76 11.35 0.77 -3.23
C ALA A 76 12.06 2.08 -3.54
N TYR A 77 13.38 2.06 -3.71
CA TYR A 77 14.12 3.29 -4.04
C TYR A 77 13.75 3.83 -5.43
N HIS A 78 13.67 2.98 -6.47
CA HIS A 78 13.36 3.40 -7.83
C HIS A 78 11.98 4.05 -7.94
N HIS A 79 10.96 3.46 -7.32
CA HIS A 79 9.60 3.98 -7.41
C HIS A 79 9.40 5.19 -6.49
N TRP A 80 10.09 5.26 -5.35
CA TRP A 80 10.17 6.49 -4.56
C TRP A 80 10.83 7.61 -5.35
N TYR A 81 11.92 7.32 -6.07
CA TYR A 81 12.62 8.29 -6.88
C TYR A 81 11.79 8.75 -8.09
N GLN A 82 10.89 7.92 -8.62
CA GLN A 82 10.02 8.28 -9.75
C GLN A 82 8.70 8.94 -9.34
N TRP A 83 8.34 8.94 -8.05
CA TRP A 83 7.08 9.51 -7.61
C TRP A 83 6.91 10.97 -7.98
N PRO A 84 5.73 11.40 -8.48
CA PRO A 84 5.45 12.81 -8.69
C PRO A 84 5.64 13.63 -7.40
N ASP A 85 6.15 14.85 -7.52
CA ASP A 85 6.33 15.77 -6.37
C ASP A 85 5.05 15.93 -5.55
N VAL A 86 3.90 15.99 -6.23
CA VAL A 86 2.58 16.09 -5.60
C VAL A 86 2.27 14.88 -4.70
N HIS A 87 2.74 13.68 -5.08
CA HIS A 87 2.55 12.48 -4.28
C HIS A 87 3.49 12.48 -3.07
N LEU A 88 4.76 12.91 -3.23
CA LEU A 88 5.69 13.08 -2.12
C LEU A 88 5.19 14.12 -1.09
N ASP A 89 4.65 15.25 -1.54
CA ASP A 89 4.07 16.26 -0.65
C ASP A 89 2.87 15.70 0.13
N TYR A 90 1.98 15.01 -0.59
CA TYR A 90 0.83 14.33 0.01
C TYR A 90 1.28 13.30 1.06
N MET A 91 2.27 12.45 0.75
CA MET A 91 2.81 11.44 1.68
C MET A 91 3.45 12.09 2.90
N ALA A 92 4.19 13.20 2.73
CA ALA A 92 4.75 13.94 3.85
C ALA A 92 3.64 14.48 4.78
N ILE A 93 2.59 15.08 4.22
CA ILE A 93 1.44 15.59 4.97
C ILE A 93 0.76 14.46 5.73
N ARG A 94 0.48 13.33 5.07
CA ARG A 94 -0.07 12.13 5.70
C ARG A 94 0.77 11.71 6.91
N MET A 95 2.09 11.66 6.77
CA MET A 95 2.95 11.29 7.90
C MET A 95 2.88 12.28 9.05
N PHE A 96 2.74 13.58 8.79
CA PHE A 96 2.51 14.58 9.84
C PHE A 96 1.16 14.40 10.53
N ASP A 97 0.09 14.17 9.77
CA ASP A 97 -1.27 13.94 10.30
C ASP A 97 -1.31 12.71 11.22
N HIS A 98 -0.53 11.67 10.92
CA HIS A 98 -0.40 10.46 11.75
C HIS A 98 0.72 10.53 12.80
N SER A 99 1.20 11.73 13.16
CA SER A 99 2.25 11.94 14.17
C SER A 99 3.61 11.29 13.86
N GLN A 100 3.87 10.88 12.62
CA GLN A 100 5.14 10.31 12.15
C GLN A 100 6.08 11.38 11.59
N ARG A 101 6.41 12.38 12.42
CA ARG A 101 7.17 13.57 11.99
C ARG A 101 8.53 13.24 11.35
N GLY A 102 9.25 12.25 11.88
CA GLY A 102 10.56 11.85 11.35
C GLY A 102 10.48 11.39 9.90
N PHE A 103 9.47 10.57 9.58
CA PHE A 103 9.26 10.08 8.23
C PHE A 103 8.75 11.19 7.28
N GLY A 104 7.88 12.08 7.77
CA GLY A 104 7.47 13.27 7.01
C GLY A 104 8.64 14.19 6.64
N MET A 105 9.59 14.40 7.56
CA MET A 105 10.81 15.17 7.29
C MET A 105 11.74 14.47 6.30
N PHE A 106 11.87 13.14 6.41
CA PHE A 106 12.62 12.32 5.44
C PHE A 106 12.07 12.49 4.01
N ILE A 107 10.75 12.40 3.82
CA ILE A 107 10.10 12.54 2.50
C ILE A 107 10.38 13.93 1.91
N ARG A 108 10.23 15.00 2.70
CA ARG A 108 10.53 16.37 2.25
C ARG A 108 12.01 16.55 1.89
N GLY A 109 12.91 16.01 2.70
CA GLY A 109 14.36 16.03 2.44
C GLY A 109 14.74 15.27 1.17
N PHE A 110 14.12 14.10 0.95
CA PHE A 110 14.29 13.30 -0.25
C PHE A 110 13.85 14.06 -1.50
N LYS A 111 12.64 14.65 -1.48
CA LYS A 111 12.11 15.51 -2.56
C LYS A 111 13.08 16.66 -2.88
N TRP A 112 13.52 17.40 -1.85
CA TRP A 112 14.48 18.49 -2.02
C TRP A 112 15.79 18.02 -2.65
N ALA A 113 16.34 16.91 -2.15
CA ALA A 113 17.60 16.38 -2.62
C ALA A 113 17.52 15.91 -4.08
N ARG A 114 16.41 15.25 -4.47
CA ARG A 114 16.10 14.90 -5.86
C ARG A 114 16.02 16.14 -6.74
N SER A 115 15.22 17.13 -6.34
CA SER A 115 15.04 18.38 -7.08
C SER A 115 16.37 19.14 -7.27
N ASN A 116 17.24 19.17 -6.26
CA ASN A 116 18.56 19.78 -6.34
C ASN A 116 19.47 19.12 -7.39
N TYR A 117 19.30 17.81 -7.60
CA TYR A 117 20.05 17.02 -8.57
C TYR A 117 19.52 17.17 -10.00
N GLU A 118 18.20 17.11 -10.17
CA GLU A 118 17.54 17.15 -11.48
C GLU A 118 17.44 18.57 -12.04
N ASN A 119 17.23 19.55 -11.17
CA ASN A 119 17.04 20.95 -11.53
C ASN A 119 18.08 21.83 -10.80
N PRO A 120 19.38 21.72 -11.15
CA PRO A 120 20.42 22.47 -10.46
C PRO A 120 20.29 23.98 -10.77
N GLY A 121 20.12 24.77 -9.72
CA GLY A 121 20.20 26.23 -9.79
C GLY A 121 21.64 26.75 -9.67
N TRP A 122 21.80 28.07 -9.71
CA TRP A 122 23.09 28.76 -9.65
C TRP A 122 23.96 28.37 -8.44
N PHE A 123 23.34 28.10 -7.29
CA PHE A 123 24.05 27.73 -6.04
C PHE A 123 24.02 26.23 -5.73
N SER A 124 23.48 25.38 -6.61
CA SER A 124 23.32 23.95 -6.32
C SER A 124 24.65 23.23 -6.11
N TRP A 125 25.77 23.75 -6.62
CA TRP A 125 27.08 23.15 -6.42
C TRP A 125 27.50 23.11 -4.93
N VAL A 126 27.04 24.06 -4.10
CA VAL A 126 27.30 24.08 -2.64
C VAL A 126 26.43 23.06 -1.91
N THR A 127 25.16 22.93 -2.32
CA THR A 127 24.18 22.04 -1.66
C THR A 127 24.26 20.61 -2.15
N ARG A 128 24.87 20.36 -3.31
CA ARG A 128 24.98 19.05 -3.97
C ARG A 128 25.59 17.96 -3.10
N PRO A 129 26.70 18.19 -2.37
CA PRO A 129 27.24 17.17 -1.47
C PRO A 129 26.24 16.74 -0.39
N PHE A 130 25.41 17.66 0.11
CA PHE A 130 24.36 17.37 1.09
C PHE A 130 23.20 16.62 0.45
N ALA A 131 22.73 17.06 -0.72
CA ALA A 131 21.70 16.35 -1.48
C ALA A 131 22.13 14.92 -1.80
N TRP A 132 23.40 14.74 -2.19
CA TRP A 132 23.97 13.42 -2.47
C TRP A 132 23.95 12.53 -1.24
N TYR A 133 24.39 13.07 -0.11
CA TYR A 133 24.39 12.34 1.15
C TYR A 133 22.97 11.93 1.56
N LEU A 134 21.99 12.82 1.42
CA LEU A 134 20.58 12.50 1.70
C LEU A 134 20.03 11.41 0.78
N LEU A 135 20.26 11.50 -0.54
CA LEU A 135 19.81 10.46 -1.48
C LEU A 135 20.51 9.13 -1.23
N ARG A 136 21.80 9.14 -0.89
CA ARG A 136 22.55 7.94 -0.54
C ARG A 136 22.01 7.27 0.71
N THR A 137 21.80 8.03 1.78
CA THR A 137 21.20 7.53 3.02
C THR A 137 19.77 7.05 2.77
N GLY A 138 18.99 7.80 2.00
CA GLY A 138 17.64 7.40 1.60
C GLY A 138 17.61 6.10 0.81
N LYS A 139 18.57 5.89 -0.09
CA LYS A 139 18.75 4.60 -0.78
C LYS A 139 19.01 3.48 0.23
N THR A 140 19.99 3.66 1.11
CA THR A 140 20.31 2.66 2.14
C THR A 140 19.12 2.32 3.01
N THR A 141 18.33 3.32 3.44
CA THR A 141 17.12 3.10 4.24
C THR A 141 16.02 2.40 3.45
N LEU A 142 15.76 2.79 2.19
CA LEU A 142 14.69 2.20 1.38
C LEU A 142 15.02 0.79 0.87
N THR A 143 16.30 0.40 0.89
CA THR A 143 16.74 -0.97 0.59
C THR A 143 17.05 -1.78 1.84
N ASP A 144 16.83 -1.23 3.04
CA ASP A 144 17.09 -1.93 4.29
C ASP A 144 16.05 -3.04 4.51
N PRO A 145 16.44 -4.27 4.89
CA PRO A 145 15.50 -5.37 5.09
C PRO A 145 14.40 -5.07 6.13
N ASP A 146 14.72 -4.30 7.19
CA ASP A 146 13.73 -3.93 8.20
C ASP A 146 12.70 -2.94 7.61
N ALA A 147 13.15 -2.00 6.78
CA ALA A 147 12.26 -1.06 6.09
C ALA A 147 11.37 -1.75 5.04
N LEU A 148 11.92 -2.74 4.33
CA LEU A 148 11.19 -3.56 3.36
C LEU A 148 10.22 -4.54 4.03
N GLY A 149 10.31 -4.75 5.36
CA GLY A 149 9.46 -5.66 6.11
C GLY A 149 7.96 -5.44 5.90
N LEU A 150 7.51 -4.20 5.70
CA LEU A 150 6.11 -3.88 5.39
C LEU A 150 5.70 -4.41 3.99
N ILE A 151 6.60 -4.27 3.02
CA ILE A 151 6.38 -4.70 1.64
C ILE A 151 6.33 -6.24 1.59
N PHE A 152 7.28 -6.92 2.26
CA PHE A 152 7.28 -8.38 2.39
C PHE A 152 6.04 -8.89 3.11
N CYS A 153 5.59 -8.19 4.16
CA CYS A 153 4.36 -8.54 4.87
C CYS A 153 3.14 -8.52 3.95
N SER A 154 3.05 -7.57 3.02
CA SER A 154 1.94 -7.48 2.06
C SER A 154 1.85 -8.72 1.17
N ARG A 155 2.99 -9.22 0.67
CA ARG A 155 3.07 -10.50 -0.05
C ARG A 155 2.64 -11.67 0.82
N VAL A 156 3.20 -11.77 2.03
CA VAL A 156 2.88 -12.89 2.93
C VAL A 156 1.39 -12.90 3.27
N ALA A 157 0.76 -11.74 3.44
CA ALA A 157 -0.68 -11.64 3.63
C ALA A 157 -1.45 -12.26 2.45
N LEU A 158 -1.05 -11.99 1.20
CA LEU A 158 -1.68 -12.61 0.01
C LEU A 158 -1.47 -14.14 -0.01
N THR A 159 -0.23 -14.60 0.16
CA THR A 159 0.09 -16.04 0.06
C THR A 159 -0.56 -16.87 1.17
N MET A 160 -0.92 -16.26 2.31
CA MET A 160 -1.73 -16.92 3.33
C MET A 160 -3.13 -17.31 2.84
N TRP A 161 -3.69 -16.58 1.88
CA TRP A 161 -5.03 -16.84 1.33
C TRP A 161 -5.01 -17.64 0.04
N GLU A 162 -3.90 -17.64 -0.69
CA GLU A 162 -3.73 -18.48 -1.87
C GLU A 162 -4.01 -19.96 -1.55
N GLY A 163 -4.84 -20.59 -2.39
CA GLY A 163 -5.25 -21.98 -2.20
C GLY A 163 -6.36 -22.21 -1.17
N VAL A 164 -6.70 -21.25 -0.31
CA VAL A 164 -7.83 -21.34 0.63
C VAL A 164 -9.14 -21.29 -0.15
N LYS A 165 -10.04 -22.26 0.04
CA LYS A 165 -11.32 -22.39 -0.68
C LYS A 165 -12.55 -22.38 0.21
N GLU A 166 -12.35 -22.49 1.51
CA GLU A 166 -13.39 -22.60 2.53
C GLU A 166 -14.13 -21.28 2.78
N ILE A 167 -13.51 -20.16 2.42
CA ILE A 167 -14.02 -18.79 2.59
C ILE A 167 -14.01 -18.08 1.24
N GLN A 168 -15.03 -17.25 1.00
CA GLN A 168 -15.13 -16.39 -0.18
C GLN A 168 -14.29 -15.13 0.02
N TRP A 169 -12.96 -15.29 -0.02
CA TRP A 169 -12.06 -14.15 0.15
C TRP A 169 -11.79 -13.44 -1.18
N SER A 170 -11.51 -12.14 -1.15
CA SER A 170 -10.84 -11.40 -2.22
C SER A 170 -9.73 -10.55 -1.61
N PHE A 171 -8.65 -10.33 -2.35
CA PHE A 171 -7.47 -9.61 -1.87
C PHE A 171 -7.28 -8.33 -2.67
N LEU A 172 -7.56 -7.19 -2.04
CA LEU A 172 -7.34 -5.87 -2.61
C LEU A 172 -5.95 -5.37 -2.24
N SER A 173 -5.08 -5.21 -3.23
CA SER A 173 -3.85 -4.44 -3.08
C SER A 173 -4.09 -2.99 -3.52
N PRO A 174 -3.99 -2.00 -2.62
CA PRO A 174 -4.02 -0.60 -3.04
C PRO A 174 -2.90 -0.29 -4.05
N PRO A 175 -3.11 0.64 -4.98
CA PRO A 175 -2.07 1.06 -5.90
C PRO A 175 -0.93 1.75 -5.15
N TRP A 176 0.26 1.76 -5.75
CA TRP A 176 1.48 2.31 -5.13
C TRP A 176 1.31 3.80 -4.78
N GLN A 177 0.50 4.54 -5.55
CA GLN A 177 0.17 5.95 -5.27
C GLN A 177 -1.22 6.13 -4.64
N LEU A 178 -1.46 5.55 -3.45
CA LEU A 178 -2.70 5.73 -2.69
C LEU A 178 -2.79 7.11 -2.01
N ARG A 179 -3.91 7.82 -2.17
CA ARG A 179 -4.16 9.16 -1.61
C ARG A 179 -5.31 9.17 -0.59
N ASP A 180 -5.11 9.75 0.58
CA ASP A 180 -5.95 9.62 1.77
C ASP A 180 -7.14 10.58 1.76
N LYS A 181 -6.96 11.75 1.13
CA LYS A 181 -7.96 12.80 1.02
C LYS A 181 -8.03 13.25 -0.43
N GLY A 182 -9.24 13.28 -0.99
CA GLY A 182 -9.47 13.77 -2.34
C GLY A 182 -10.94 13.87 -2.72
N ILE A 183 -11.17 14.01 -4.03
CA ILE A 183 -12.49 14.14 -4.60
C ILE A 183 -13.02 12.74 -4.90
N ARG A 184 -14.20 12.41 -4.36
CA ARG A 184 -14.96 11.24 -4.79
C ARG A 184 -15.49 11.47 -6.20
N THR A 185 -14.90 10.82 -7.19
CA THR A 185 -15.36 10.86 -8.58
C THR A 185 -16.33 9.73 -8.92
N GLY A 186 -16.24 8.61 -8.19
CA GLY A 186 -16.93 7.37 -8.50
C GLY A 186 -16.36 6.65 -9.73
N GLN A 187 -15.22 7.09 -10.25
CA GLN A 187 -14.56 6.49 -11.41
C GLN A 187 -13.31 5.73 -10.96
N TYR A 188 -13.24 4.46 -11.33
CA TYR A 188 -12.06 3.64 -11.13
C TYR A 188 -11.94 2.61 -12.24
N GLU A 189 -10.72 2.15 -12.47
CA GLU A 189 -10.40 1.00 -13.32
C GLU A 189 -10.03 -0.17 -12.41
N LEU A 190 -10.68 -1.32 -12.64
CA LEU A 190 -10.45 -2.55 -11.90
C LEU A 190 -9.45 -3.42 -12.65
N LEU A 191 -8.45 -3.90 -11.93
CA LEU A 191 -7.40 -4.77 -12.47
C LEU A 191 -7.33 -6.03 -11.62
N VAL A 192 -7.68 -7.18 -12.20
CA VAL A 192 -7.49 -8.47 -11.54
C VAL A 192 -6.03 -8.87 -11.72
N ASP A 193 -5.30 -9.03 -10.63
CA ASP A 193 -3.87 -9.30 -10.64
C ASP A 193 -3.59 -10.81 -10.60
N ASP A 194 -2.56 -11.23 -11.35
CA ASP A 194 -2.03 -12.58 -11.34
C ASP A 194 -0.55 -12.60 -11.72
N SER A 195 0.06 -13.79 -11.68
CA SER A 195 1.48 -13.98 -11.98
C SER A 195 1.88 -13.67 -13.43
N ALA A 196 0.94 -13.33 -14.33
CA ALA A 196 1.25 -12.84 -15.67
C ALA A 196 1.48 -11.32 -15.71
N GLY A 197 1.15 -10.58 -14.64
CA GLY A 197 1.39 -9.13 -14.52
C GLY A 197 0.25 -8.28 -15.09
N SER A 198 -0.96 -8.47 -14.56
CA SER A 198 -2.17 -7.77 -15.01
C SER A 198 -2.50 -6.49 -14.22
N ALA A 199 -1.76 -6.19 -13.15
CA ALA A 199 -1.93 -4.98 -12.33
C ALA A 199 -0.81 -3.94 -12.43
N GLU A 200 0.01 -3.95 -13.49
CA GLU A 200 1.12 -3.00 -13.67
C GLU A 200 0.65 -1.52 -13.60
N ALA A 201 -0.57 -1.24 -14.08
CA ALA A 201 -1.18 0.09 -13.94
C ALA A 201 -1.38 0.51 -12.46
N GLY A 202 -1.60 -0.43 -11.54
CA GLY A 202 -1.65 -0.16 -10.09
C GLY A 202 -0.31 0.29 -9.50
N ILE A 203 0.81 0.01 -10.17
CA ILE A 203 2.15 0.45 -9.76
C ILE A 203 2.42 1.88 -10.23
N HIS A 204 1.97 2.21 -11.44
CA HIS A 204 2.27 3.49 -12.07
C HIS A 204 1.21 4.58 -11.84
N ASN A 205 -0.05 4.19 -11.63
CA ASN A 205 -1.15 5.09 -11.36
C ASN A 205 -1.47 5.16 -9.86
N GLY A 206 -2.48 5.96 -9.51
CA GLY A 206 -2.95 6.12 -8.14
C GLY A 206 -4.46 6.08 -8.04
N ILE A 207 -4.95 6.23 -6.82
CA ILE A 207 -6.38 6.39 -6.53
C ILE A 207 -6.54 7.20 -5.24
N TYR A 208 -7.66 7.90 -5.12
CA TYR A 208 -8.10 8.49 -3.85
C TYR A 208 -8.84 7.44 -2.99
N ASN A 209 -8.73 7.53 -1.67
CA ASN A 209 -9.39 6.64 -0.72
C ASN A 209 -10.92 6.65 -0.95
N GLU A 210 -11.47 7.79 -1.33
CA GLU A 210 -12.89 7.97 -1.61
C GLU A 210 -13.35 7.11 -2.80
N ASP A 211 -12.55 7.01 -3.86
CA ASP A 211 -12.87 6.19 -5.04
C ASP A 211 -12.53 4.71 -4.83
N MET A 212 -11.47 4.42 -4.07
CA MET A 212 -11.18 3.05 -3.64
C MET A 212 -12.30 2.50 -2.74
N ALA A 213 -12.88 3.34 -1.88
CA ALA A 213 -14.04 2.96 -1.08
C ALA A 213 -15.25 2.62 -1.95
N VAL A 214 -15.45 3.32 -3.08
CA VAL A 214 -16.49 2.94 -4.07
C VAL A 214 -16.20 1.56 -4.65
N ALA A 215 -14.96 1.29 -5.09
CA ALA A 215 -14.59 -0.03 -5.61
C ALA A 215 -14.79 -1.17 -4.58
N ILE A 216 -14.49 -0.90 -3.29
CA ILE A 216 -14.74 -1.86 -2.21
C ILE A 216 -16.24 -2.11 -2.04
N VAL A 217 -17.07 -1.06 -2.03
CA VAL A 217 -18.53 -1.20 -1.91
C VAL A 217 -19.11 -1.96 -3.09
N ASP A 218 -18.65 -1.68 -4.31
CA ASP A 218 -19.10 -2.40 -5.50
C ASP A 218 -18.79 -3.90 -5.40
N GLU A 219 -17.61 -4.28 -4.90
CA GLU A 219 -17.28 -5.69 -4.65
C GLU A 219 -18.08 -6.28 -3.48
N VAL A 220 -18.36 -5.52 -2.43
CA VAL A 220 -19.25 -5.96 -1.33
C VAL A 220 -20.64 -6.31 -1.87
N GLU A 221 -21.18 -5.51 -2.79
CA GLU A 221 -22.52 -5.68 -3.34
C GLU A 221 -22.59 -6.78 -4.41
N ASN A 222 -21.52 -6.98 -5.20
CA ASN A 222 -21.53 -7.86 -6.37
C ASN A 222 -20.78 -9.19 -6.18
N ASN A 223 -19.80 -9.23 -5.27
CA ASN A 223 -18.96 -10.39 -4.96
C ASN A 223 -18.41 -11.12 -6.21
N LYS A 224 -17.79 -10.36 -7.13
CA LYS A 224 -17.30 -10.90 -8.42
C LYS A 224 -15.84 -11.36 -8.34
N LEU A 225 -15.11 -10.99 -7.30
CA LEU A 225 -13.66 -11.18 -7.18
C LEU A 225 -13.31 -12.26 -6.16
N THR A 226 -14.22 -13.20 -5.91
CA THR A 226 -13.96 -14.36 -5.05
C THR A 226 -12.73 -15.13 -5.54
N HIS A 227 -11.81 -15.37 -4.60
CA HIS A 227 -10.49 -16.00 -4.75
C HIS A 227 -9.57 -15.30 -5.76
N LYS A 228 -9.74 -13.99 -5.92
CA LYS A 228 -8.90 -13.16 -6.78
C LYS A 228 -8.08 -12.17 -5.95
N HIS A 229 -6.87 -11.94 -6.44
CA HIS A 229 -6.07 -10.78 -6.11
C HIS A 229 -6.40 -9.68 -7.12
N TRP A 230 -6.60 -8.46 -6.65
CA TRP A 230 -7.00 -7.35 -7.49
C TRP A 230 -6.48 -6.02 -6.95
N THR A 231 -6.45 -5.02 -7.84
CA THR A 231 -6.18 -3.63 -7.52
C THR A 231 -7.16 -2.73 -8.26
N CYS A 232 -7.15 -1.45 -7.93
CA CYS A 232 -7.89 -0.44 -8.66
C CYS A 232 -7.10 0.86 -8.76
N THR A 233 -7.30 1.57 -9.85
CA THR A 233 -6.71 2.89 -10.12
C THR A 233 -7.83 3.87 -10.43
N GLY A 234 -7.59 5.16 -10.28
CA GLY A 234 -8.58 6.18 -10.55
C GLY A 234 -7.95 7.52 -10.90
N PRO A 235 -8.78 8.52 -11.25
CA PRO A 235 -8.28 9.85 -11.57
C PRO A 235 -7.65 10.50 -10.32
N VAL A 236 -6.40 10.94 -10.45
CA VAL A 236 -5.65 11.62 -9.39
C VAL A 236 -5.14 12.98 -9.84
N GLY A 237 -4.93 13.91 -8.90
CA GLY A 237 -4.44 15.25 -9.21
C GLY A 237 -5.53 16.22 -9.67
N LEU A 238 -6.79 15.89 -9.38
CA LEU A 238 -7.93 16.78 -9.59
C LEU A 238 -7.83 17.94 -8.60
N LYS A 239 -7.97 19.18 -9.07
CA LYS A 239 -8.12 20.34 -8.18
C LYS A 239 -9.53 20.34 -7.62
N GLU A 240 -9.69 20.53 -6.32
CA GLU A 240 -10.96 20.94 -5.74
C GLU A 240 -11.39 22.22 -6.45
N TRP A 241 -12.61 22.21 -7.02
CA TRP A 241 -13.21 23.36 -7.70
C TRP A 241 -13.69 24.40 -6.69
#